data_AF-F6TG66-F1
#
_entry.id   AF-F6TG66-F1
#
_cell.length_a   1.000
_cell.length_b   1.000
_cell.length_c   1.000
_cell.angle_alpha   90.00
_cell.angle_beta   90.00
_cell.angle_gamma   90.00
#
_symmetry.space_group_name_H-M   'P 1'
#
loop_
_entity.id
_entity.type
_entity.pdbx_description
1 polymer ?
#
loop_
_entity_poly.entity_id
_entity_poly.type
_entity_poly.pdbx_seq_one_letter_code
_entity_poly.pdbx_strand_id
1 'polypeptide(L)'
;MSRGSPPPPPPGPGCAARMRSGGGGMEAGSPGRCGAPPEEERDMEEGEGGKEEEEKQDDDEGEQEQEEDEEETLPHAEVVDVFQEGLAMIVQDPLLCDLPIQVTLEEINSQIALEYGQAMTVRVCKVDEEVIPVVVVQNATVLDLKKAIQRSVQLRQEREGGTQHISWSYVWRTYHLTFAGEKLTEDGKKLREYGIRNRDQVTFSKKLRNK
;
A
#
# COMPACT_ATOMS: atom_id res chain seq x y z
N MET A 1 -55.11 2.98 6.47
CA MET A 1 -53.82 3.56 6.06
C MET A 1 -53.05 3.93 7.32
N SER A 2 -52.30 2.99 7.90
CA SER A 2 -51.52 3.23 9.11
C SER A 2 -50.13 3.73 8.69
N ARG A 3 -49.83 4.99 8.97
CA ARG A 3 -48.50 5.57 8.76
C ARG A 3 -47.64 5.22 9.98
N GLY A 4 -46.63 4.38 9.78
CA GLY A 4 -45.64 4.06 10.81
C GLY A 4 -44.72 5.27 11.05
N SER A 5 -44.44 5.56 12.32
CA SER A 5 -43.50 6.61 12.72
C SER A 5 -42.05 6.23 12.35
N PRO A 6 -41.21 7.20 11.95
CA PRO A 6 -39.80 6.95 11.65
C PRO A 6 -38.98 6.73 12.93
N PRO A 7 -37.85 5.99 12.84
CA PRO A 7 -36.95 5.73 13.97
C PRO A 7 -36.10 6.96 14.35
N PRO A 8 -35.60 7.02 15.60
CA PRO A 8 -34.76 8.13 16.06
C PRO A 8 -33.33 8.10 15.52
N PRO A 9 -32.65 9.26 15.42
CA PRO A 9 -31.27 9.35 14.94
C PRO A 9 -30.24 8.86 15.99
N PRO A 10 -29.02 8.48 15.56
CA PRO A 10 -27.95 8.02 16.45
C PRO A 10 -27.33 9.17 17.27
N PRO A 11 -26.74 8.87 18.44
CA PRO A 11 -26.07 9.87 19.27
C PRO A 11 -24.77 10.36 18.62
N GLY A 12 -24.56 11.68 18.63
CA GLY A 12 -23.37 12.33 18.10
C GLY A 12 -22.10 12.05 18.90
N PRO A 13 -20.91 12.33 18.33
CA PRO A 13 -19.63 12.05 18.95
C PRO A 13 -19.42 12.91 20.20
N GLY A 14 -19.16 12.23 21.32
CA GLY A 14 -18.90 12.85 22.61
C GLY A 14 -17.58 13.61 22.63
N CYS A 15 -17.64 14.86 23.11
CA CYS A 15 -16.51 15.74 23.33
C CYS A 15 -15.54 15.12 24.35
N ALA A 16 -14.36 14.67 23.91
CA ALA A 16 -13.30 14.22 24.82
C ALA A 16 -12.63 15.45 25.46
N ALA A 17 -12.73 15.52 26.78
CA ALA A 17 -12.22 16.59 27.61
C ALA A 17 -10.68 16.67 27.58
N ARG A 18 -10.21 17.92 27.44
CA ARG A 18 -8.82 18.35 27.54
C ARG A 18 -8.40 18.39 29.01
N MET A 19 -7.40 17.60 29.41
CA MET A 19 -6.70 17.75 30.69
C MET A 19 -5.31 18.37 30.48
N ARG A 20 -5.05 19.45 31.23
CA ARG A 20 -3.75 20.09 31.43
C ARG A 20 -3.04 19.43 32.62
N SER A 21 -1.76 19.12 32.44
CA SER A 21 -0.67 19.05 33.44
C SER A 21 0.62 19.08 32.61
N GLY A 22 1.65 19.90 32.81
CA GLY A 22 2.14 20.54 34.03
C GLY A 22 3.53 20.00 34.34
N GLY A 23 4.60 20.67 33.85
CA GLY A 23 5.90 20.72 34.50
C GLY A 23 7.05 19.82 34.00
N GLY A 24 8.08 20.46 33.43
CA GLY A 24 9.48 20.35 33.87
C GLY A 24 10.31 19.12 33.48
N GLY A 25 11.39 19.33 32.70
CA GLY A 25 12.42 18.31 32.49
C GLY A 25 13.35 18.60 31.31
N MET A 26 14.24 19.57 31.51
CA MET A 26 15.42 19.85 30.69
C MET A 26 16.47 18.76 30.93
N GLU A 27 16.87 18.00 29.90
CA GLU A 27 18.23 17.45 29.77
C GLU A 27 18.58 17.26 28.28
N ALA A 28 19.72 17.82 27.91
CA ALA A 28 20.30 17.81 26.58
C ALA A 28 20.97 16.46 26.29
N GLY A 29 20.69 15.88 25.12
CA GLY A 29 21.31 14.66 24.64
C GLY A 29 21.67 14.77 23.16
N SER A 30 22.90 15.20 22.89
CA SER A 30 23.79 14.92 21.74
C SER A 30 23.19 14.65 20.34
N PRO A 31 23.47 15.50 19.34
CA PRO A 31 23.31 15.11 17.94
C PRO A 31 24.46 14.20 17.48
N GLY A 32 24.09 13.02 16.99
CA GLY A 32 24.99 12.10 16.30
C GLY A 32 25.46 12.70 14.97
N ARG A 33 26.78 12.74 14.80
CA ARG A 33 27.52 13.15 13.60
C ARG A 33 26.99 12.45 12.34
N CYS A 34 26.53 13.23 11.37
CA CYS A 34 26.55 12.81 9.97
C CYS A 34 28.00 12.90 9.48
N GLY A 35 28.53 11.77 9.00
CA GLY A 35 29.86 11.68 8.39
C GLY A 35 29.82 12.25 6.98
N ALA A 36 30.69 13.23 6.73
CA ALA A 36 31.09 13.64 5.39
C ALA A 36 31.91 12.52 4.73
N PRO A 37 31.72 12.25 3.43
CA PRO A 37 32.74 11.64 2.60
C PRO A 37 33.69 12.72 2.03
N PRO A 38 34.97 12.37 1.78
CA PRO A 38 36.03 13.31 1.51
C PRO A 38 36.12 13.75 0.05
N GLU A 39 36.82 14.86 -0.08
CA GLU A 39 37.29 15.57 -1.26
C GLU A 39 38.19 14.67 -2.14
N GLU A 40 37.94 14.68 -3.45
CA GLU A 40 38.97 14.35 -4.45
C GLU A 40 39.21 15.60 -5.31
N GLU A 41 40.35 16.21 -5.04
CA GLU A 41 41.01 17.23 -5.84
C GLU A 41 41.43 16.65 -7.20
N ARG A 42 41.36 17.47 -8.26
CA ARG A 42 42.22 17.34 -9.44
C ARG A 42 42.28 18.67 -10.22
N ASP A 43 43.45 19.31 -10.07
CA ASP A 43 44.23 20.24 -10.90
C ASP A 43 43.65 20.72 -12.25
N MET A 44 43.55 22.03 -12.48
CA MET A 44 44.57 22.95 -13.06
C MET A 44 44.97 22.61 -14.51
N GLU A 45 44.57 23.47 -15.45
CA GLU A 45 45.51 23.99 -16.45
C GLU A 45 45.12 25.41 -16.89
N GLU A 46 46.15 26.24 -17.04
CA GLU A 46 46.17 27.68 -17.25
C GLU A 46 45.88 28.09 -18.69
N GLY A 47 45.49 29.36 -18.87
CA GLY A 47 45.47 30.04 -20.16
C GLY A 47 45.43 31.56 -19.96
N GLU A 48 46.63 32.16 -19.88
CA GLU A 48 46.88 33.61 -19.77
C GLU A 48 46.39 34.41 -20.98
N GLY A 49 46.05 35.69 -20.74
CA GLY A 49 46.63 36.78 -21.51
C GLY A 49 45.68 37.85 -22.10
N GLY A 50 45.70 39.06 -21.50
CA GLY A 50 45.62 40.31 -22.28
C GLY A 50 44.64 41.41 -21.81
N LYS A 51 45.15 42.33 -20.98
CA LYS A 51 44.80 43.77 -20.75
C LYS A 51 44.07 44.47 -21.91
N GLU A 52 43.15 45.43 -21.70
CA GLU A 52 43.37 46.79 -21.19
C GLU A 52 42.04 47.54 -20.89
N GLU A 53 42.12 48.60 -20.06
CA GLU A 53 41.10 49.49 -19.45
C GLU A 53 40.22 50.24 -20.49
N GLU A 54 38.99 50.73 -20.25
CA GLU A 54 38.56 51.81 -19.33
C GLU A 54 37.01 52.00 -19.40
N GLU A 55 36.48 52.77 -18.46
CA GLU A 55 35.11 52.83 -17.91
C GLU A 55 33.97 53.35 -18.83
N LYS A 56 32.75 52.79 -18.64
CA LYS A 56 31.50 53.58 -18.63
C LYS A 56 30.42 52.91 -17.78
N GLN A 57 30.08 53.60 -16.71
CA GLN A 57 28.94 53.40 -15.83
C GLN A 57 27.63 53.60 -16.60
N ASP A 58 26.77 52.59 -16.61
CA ASP A 58 25.33 52.72 -16.86
C ASP A 58 24.66 51.70 -15.92
N ASP A 59 24.04 52.24 -14.87
CA ASP A 59 23.10 51.57 -13.98
C ASP A 59 21.86 51.17 -14.79
N ASP A 60 21.67 49.89 -15.07
CA ASP A 60 20.40 49.32 -15.52
C ASP A 60 20.07 48.13 -14.62
N GLU A 61 19.32 48.45 -13.57
CA GLU A 61 18.67 47.51 -12.67
C GLU A 61 17.64 46.71 -13.48
N GLY A 62 18.02 45.49 -13.83
CA GLY A 62 17.14 44.47 -14.39
C GLY A 62 17.45 43.11 -13.80
N GLU A 63 17.66 43.05 -12.48
CA GLU A 63 17.72 41.78 -11.78
C GLU A 63 16.35 41.12 -11.88
N GLN A 64 16.38 39.98 -12.56
CA GLN A 64 15.29 39.04 -12.71
C GLN A 64 14.62 38.85 -11.35
N GLU A 65 13.36 39.28 -11.25
CA GLU A 65 12.42 38.64 -10.34
C GLU A 65 12.42 37.17 -10.76
N GLN A 66 13.25 36.37 -10.09
CA GLN A 66 12.85 35.01 -9.79
C GLN A 66 11.57 35.20 -9.00
N GLU A 67 10.45 35.18 -9.72
CA GLU A 67 9.27 34.51 -9.22
C GLU A 67 9.79 33.14 -8.78
N GLU A 68 10.22 33.06 -7.52
CA GLU A 68 10.15 31.82 -6.79
C GLU A 68 8.69 31.44 -6.97
N ASP A 69 8.42 30.53 -7.91
CA ASP A 69 7.24 29.70 -7.86
C ASP A 69 7.29 29.08 -6.46
N GLU A 70 6.74 29.80 -5.49
CA GLU A 70 6.18 29.25 -4.27
C GLU A 70 5.01 28.38 -4.76
N GLU A 71 5.35 27.29 -5.44
CA GLU A 71 4.44 26.19 -5.67
C GLU A 71 4.12 25.71 -4.26
N GLU A 72 3.03 26.24 -3.71
CA GLU A 72 2.55 26.01 -2.37
C GLU A 72 2.41 24.50 -2.22
N THR A 73 3.45 23.85 -1.71
CA THR A 73 3.51 22.40 -1.65
C THR A 73 2.46 21.98 -0.65
N LEU A 74 1.29 21.60 -1.17
CA LEU A 74 0.19 21.11 -0.38
C LEU A 74 0.72 20.00 0.54
N PRO A 75 0.34 19.97 1.83
CA PRO A 75 0.75 18.90 2.71
C PRO A 75 0.31 17.56 2.09
N HIS A 76 1.10 16.50 2.29
CA HIS A 76 0.86 15.19 1.66
C HIS A 76 -0.59 14.69 1.81
N ALA A 77 -1.25 15.01 2.91
CA ALA A 77 -2.67 14.70 3.14
C ALA A 77 -3.59 15.35 2.09
N GLU A 78 -3.43 16.64 1.80
CA GLU A 78 -4.26 17.37 0.83
C GLU A 78 -4.02 16.90 -0.60
N VAL A 79 -2.76 16.58 -0.95
CA VAL A 79 -2.43 15.98 -2.25
C VAL A 79 -3.12 14.62 -2.42
N VAL A 80 -3.11 13.80 -1.37
CA VAL A 80 -3.76 12.48 -1.38
C VAL A 80 -5.27 12.62 -1.50
N ASP A 81 -5.89 13.59 -0.82
CA ASP A 81 -7.33 13.83 -0.89
C ASP A 81 -7.76 14.23 -2.32
N VAL A 82 -7.05 15.17 -2.96
CA VAL A 82 -7.31 15.56 -4.36
C VAL A 82 -7.17 14.38 -5.31
N PHE A 83 -6.15 13.53 -5.11
CA PHE A 83 -5.96 12.32 -5.91
C PHE A 83 -7.09 11.29 -5.70
N GLN A 84 -7.52 11.09 -4.46
CA GLN A 84 -8.60 10.16 -4.14
C GLN A 84 -9.93 10.63 -4.76
N GLU A 85 -10.20 11.92 -4.74
CA GLU A 85 -11.36 12.51 -5.42
C GLU A 85 -11.31 12.29 -6.95
N GLY A 86 -10.15 12.52 -7.56
CA GLY A 86 -9.92 12.25 -8.99
C GLY A 86 -10.15 10.78 -9.35
N LEU A 87 -9.62 9.85 -8.55
CA LEU A 87 -9.84 8.41 -8.75
C LEU A 87 -11.32 8.02 -8.59
N ALA A 88 -12.02 8.60 -7.62
CA ALA A 88 -13.44 8.35 -7.41
C ALA A 88 -14.31 8.78 -8.61
N MET A 89 -13.92 9.83 -9.35
CA MET A 89 -14.60 10.21 -10.59
C MET A 89 -14.35 9.21 -11.72
N ILE A 90 -13.11 8.72 -11.86
CA ILE A 90 -12.74 7.76 -12.92
C ILE A 90 -13.45 6.41 -12.72
N VAL A 91 -13.55 5.93 -11.47
CA VAL A 91 -14.19 4.65 -11.13
C VAL A 91 -15.71 4.63 -11.42
N GLN A 92 -16.34 5.80 -11.64
CA GLN A 92 -17.75 5.88 -12.05
C GLN A 92 -17.99 5.51 -13.52
N ASP A 93 -16.94 5.38 -14.33
CA ASP A 93 -17.06 4.91 -15.72
C ASP A 93 -17.72 3.51 -15.76
N PRO A 94 -18.75 3.28 -16.59
CA PRO A 94 -19.36 1.96 -16.79
C PRO A 94 -18.38 0.83 -17.17
N LEU A 95 -17.19 1.17 -17.65
CA LEU A 95 -16.12 0.21 -17.95
C LEU A 95 -15.28 -0.16 -16.72
N LEU A 96 -15.37 0.60 -15.63
CA LEU A 96 -14.54 0.49 -14.43
C LEU A 96 -15.33 0.22 -13.15
N CYS A 97 -16.65 0.02 -13.24
CA CYS A 97 -17.52 -0.22 -12.09
C CYS A 97 -17.21 -1.49 -11.27
N ASP A 98 -16.33 -2.35 -11.77
CA ASP A 98 -15.86 -3.56 -11.08
C ASP A 98 -14.67 -3.30 -10.14
N LEU A 99 -14.11 -2.08 -10.16
CA LEU A 99 -12.96 -1.70 -9.34
C LEU A 99 -13.40 -1.02 -8.03
N PRO A 100 -12.81 -1.39 -6.88
CA PRO A 100 -13.06 -0.72 -5.62
C PRO A 100 -12.52 0.72 -5.65
N ILE A 101 -13.17 1.63 -4.91
CA ILE A 101 -12.80 3.06 -4.85
C ILE A 101 -11.34 3.26 -4.42
N GLN A 102 -10.84 2.41 -3.52
CA GLN A 102 -9.44 2.40 -3.07
C GLN A 102 -8.67 1.27 -3.77
N VAL A 103 -8.59 1.32 -5.10
CA VAL A 103 -7.91 0.30 -5.90
C VAL A 103 -6.39 0.38 -5.72
N THR A 104 -5.73 -0.77 -5.59
CA THR A 104 -4.26 -0.88 -5.60
C THR A 104 -3.75 -1.31 -6.96
N LEU A 105 -2.51 -0.92 -7.30
CA LEU A 105 -1.86 -1.35 -8.55
C LEU A 105 -1.80 -2.88 -8.68
N GLU A 106 -1.66 -3.58 -7.56
CA GLU A 106 -1.65 -5.04 -7.53
C GLU A 106 -2.99 -5.64 -7.99
N GLU A 107 -4.13 -5.07 -7.57
CA GLU A 107 -5.44 -5.53 -8.01
C GLU A 107 -5.68 -5.26 -9.48
N ILE A 108 -5.28 -4.09 -9.98
CA ILE A 108 -5.37 -3.76 -11.41
C ILE A 108 -4.59 -4.78 -12.22
N ASN A 109 -3.33 -5.04 -11.83
CA ASN A 109 -2.50 -6.06 -12.48
C ASN A 109 -3.12 -7.47 -12.38
N SER A 110 -3.77 -7.78 -11.25
CA SER A 110 -4.46 -9.06 -11.06
C SER A 110 -5.68 -9.20 -11.96
N GLN A 111 -6.47 -8.13 -12.14
CA GLN A 111 -7.65 -8.13 -13.02
C GLN A 111 -7.25 -8.23 -14.49
N ILE A 112 -6.25 -7.44 -14.90
CA ILE A 112 -5.62 -7.56 -16.22
C ILE A 112 -5.18 -9.00 -16.47
N ALA A 113 -4.45 -9.60 -15.53
CA ALA A 113 -3.97 -10.97 -15.68
C ALA A 113 -5.12 -12.00 -15.76
N LEU A 114 -6.27 -11.76 -15.12
CA LEU A 114 -7.45 -12.62 -15.27
C LEU A 114 -8.07 -12.48 -16.65
N GLU A 115 -8.20 -11.27 -17.17
CA GLU A 115 -8.78 -10.98 -18.49
C GLU A 115 -7.93 -11.60 -19.62
N TYR A 116 -6.61 -11.44 -19.54
CA TYR A 116 -5.67 -12.09 -20.47
C TYR A 116 -5.50 -13.60 -20.22
N GLY A 117 -6.20 -14.17 -19.24
CA GLY A 117 -6.14 -15.57 -18.89
C GLY A 117 -4.79 -16.01 -18.33
N GLN A 118 -3.93 -15.10 -17.88
CA GLN A 118 -2.62 -15.39 -17.29
C GLN A 118 -2.70 -15.72 -15.79
N ALA A 119 -3.80 -15.37 -15.14
CA ALA A 119 -4.11 -15.69 -13.75
C ALA A 119 -5.31 -16.64 -13.63
N MET A 120 -5.47 -17.23 -12.45
CA MET A 120 -6.63 -18.03 -12.06
C MET A 120 -7.10 -17.61 -10.67
N THR A 121 -8.39 -17.76 -10.42
CA THR A 121 -8.99 -17.50 -9.11
C THR A 121 -9.09 -18.80 -8.34
N VAL A 122 -8.50 -18.87 -7.15
CA VAL A 122 -8.64 -19.98 -6.20
C VAL A 122 -9.56 -19.54 -5.08
N ARG A 123 -10.60 -20.32 -4.80
CA ARG A 123 -11.55 -20.05 -3.72
C ARG A 123 -11.01 -20.65 -2.43
N VAL A 124 -10.59 -19.81 -1.50
CA VAL A 124 -10.03 -20.23 -0.23
C VAL A 124 -11.13 -20.22 0.82
N CYS A 125 -11.56 -21.40 1.26
CA CYS A 125 -12.57 -21.55 2.31
C CYS A 125 -11.90 -21.46 3.69
N LYS A 126 -12.30 -20.45 4.46
CA LYS A 126 -11.94 -20.30 5.86
C LYS A 126 -12.65 -21.36 6.71
N VAL A 127 -12.16 -21.57 7.93
CA VAL A 127 -12.80 -22.45 8.93
C VAL A 127 -14.20 -21.94 9.30
N ASP A 128 -14.44 -20.63 9.18
CA ASP A 128 -15.73 -19.98 9.47
C ASP A 128 -16.71 -20.02 8.27
N GLU A 129 -16.47 -20.91 7.30
CA GLU A 129 -17.30 -21.11 6.08
C GLU A 129 -17.33 -19.91 5.10
N GLU A 130 -16.66 -18.81 5.42
CA GLU A 130 -16.42 -17.70 4.50
C GLU A 130 -15.45 -18.11 3.37
N VAL A 131 -15.79 -17.76 2.14
CA VAL A 131 -14.98 -18.06 0.96
C VAL A 131 -14.31 -16.78 0.45
N ILE A 132 -12.98 -16.81 0.41
CA ILE A 132 -12.16 -15.69 -0.06
C ILE A 132 -11.67 -16.02 -1.46
N PRO A 133 -12.09 -15.29 -2.52
CA PRO A 133 -11.52 -15.45 -3.84
C PRO A 133 -10.11 -14.85 -3.87
N VAL A 134 -9.11 -15.67 -4.18
CA VAL A 134 -7.71 -15.25 -4.25
C VAL A 134 -7.21 -15.42 -5.67
N VAL A 135 -6.65 -14.36 -6.24
CA VAL A 135 -6.10 -14.37 -7.61
C VAL A 135 -4.62 -14.75 -7.56
N VAL A 136 -4.24 -15.73 -8.38
CA VAL A 136 -2.85 -16.22 -8.50
C VAL A 136 -2.48 -16.44 -9.95
N VAL A 137 -1.19 -16.35 -10.29
CA VAL A 137 -0.69 -16.61 -11.65
C VAL A 137 -0.92 -18.07 -12.05
N GLN A 138 -1.11 -18.36 -13.33
CA GLN A 138 -1.36 -19.73 -13.83
C GLN A 138 -0.31 -20.76 -13.37
N ASN A 139 0.96 -20.37 -13.27
CA ASN A 139 2.07 -21.25 -12.87
C ASN A 139 2.52 -21.02 -11.42
N ALA A 140 1.63 -20.44 -10.60
CA ALA A 140 1.91 -20.14 -9.21
C ALA A 140 2.27 -21.39 -8.40
N THR A 141 3.12 -21.19 -7.41
CA THR A 141 3.49 -22.17 -6.41
C THR A 141 2.57 -22.11 -5.19
N VAL A 142 2.67 -23.10 -4.29
CA VAL A 142 1.97 -23.06 -3.00
C VAL A 142 2.40 -21.84 -2.18
N LEU A 143 3.68 -21.44 -2.27
CA LEU A 143 4.16 -20.23 -1.62
C LEU A 143 3.46 -18.97 -2.14
N ASP A 144 3.29 -18.87 -3.45
CA ASP A 144 2.60 -17.74 -4.08
C ASP A 144 1.13 -17.69 -3.67
N LEU A 145 0.47 -18.85 -3.56
CA LEU A 145 -0.90 -18.92 -3.04
C LEU A 145 -0.97 -18.42 -1.59
N LYS A 146 -0.05 -18.84 -0.73
CA LYS A 146 0.01 -18.34 0.65
C LYS A 146 0.18 -16.83 0.68
N LYS A 147 1.15 -16.28 -0.07
CA LYS A 147 1.38 -14.83 -0.16
C LYS A 147 0.16 -14.09 -0.71
N ALA A 148 -0.50 -14.62 -1.73
CA ALA A 148 -1.72 -14.04 -2.29
C ALA A 148 -2.86 -14.04 -1.26
N ILE A 149 -3.00 -15.10 -0.45
CA ILE A 149 -3.95 -15.11 0.68
C ILE A 149 -3.60 -13.99 1.67
N GLN A 150 -2.33 -13.86 2.06
CA GLN A 150 -1.89 -12.81 2.98
C GLN A 150 -2.28 -11.42 2.50
N ARG A 151 -1.93 -11.12 1.24
CA ARG A 151 -2.23 -9.82 0.61
C ARG A 151 -3.72 -9.58 0.47
N SER A 152 -4.49 -10.57 0.04
CA SER A 152 -5.94 -10.43 -0.11
C SER A 152 -6.64 -10.12 1.21
N VAL A 153 -6.23 -10.76 2.30
CA VAL A 153 -6.83 -10.54 3.62
C VAL A 153 -6.36 -9.23 4.24
N GLN A 154 -5.08 -8.89 4.09
CA GLN A 154 -4.52 -7.59 4.51
C GLN A 154 -5.29 -6.44 3.85
N LEU A 155 -5.46 -6.51 2.53
CA LEU A 155 -6.12 -5.46 1.77
C LEU A 155 -7.61 -5.31 2.12
N ARG A 156 -8.31 -6.44 2.31
CA ARG A 156 -9.70 -6.42 2.81
C ARG A 156 -9.80 -5.75 4.17
N GLN A 157 -8.87 -6.05 5.06
CA GLN A 157 -8.85 -5.51 6.41
C GLN A 157 -8.57 -4.00 6.45
N GLU A 158 -7.64 -3.52 5.62
CA GLU A 158 -7.34 -2.09 5.47
C GLU A 158 -8.59 -1.30 5.03
N ARG A 159 -9.38 -1.86 4.10
CA ARG A 159 -10.63 -1.24 3.62
C ARG A 159 -11.78 -1.28 4.63
N GLU A 160 -11.88 -2.37 5.38
CA GLU A 160 -12.89 -2.51 6.43
C GLU A 160 -12.54 -1.68 7.69
N GLY A 161 -11.41 -0.94 7.68
CA GLY A 161 -10.95 -0.14 8.81
C GLY A 161 -10.46 -0.97 9.99
N GLY A 162 -10.19 -2.26 9.76
CA GLY A 162 -9.80 -3.20 10.81
C GLY A 162 -8.32 -3.03 11.19
N THR A 163 -8.03 -2.80 12.47
CA THR A 163 -6.64 -2.74 12.96
C THR A 163 -6.11 -4.12 13.41
N GLN A 164 -6.81 -5.21 13.08
CA GLN A 164 -6.51 -6.54 13.62
C GLN A 164 -5.33 -7.21 12.93
N HIS A 165 -4.12 -7.05 13.45
CA HIS A 165 -2.95 -7.68 12.86
C HIS A 165 -2.98 -9.22 12.93
N ILE A 166 -2.92 -9.88 11.76
CA ILE A 166 -2.89 -11.35 11.66
C ILE A 166 -1.44 -11.84 11.67
N SER A 167 -1.10 -12.68 12.65
CA SER A 167 0.20 -13.37 12.65
C SER A 167 0.19 -14.53 11.65
N TRP A 168 0.55 -14.25 10.41
CA TRP A 168 0.61 -15.26 9.36
C TRP A 168 1.60 -16.40 9.65
N SER A 169 2.72 -16.10 10.31
CA SER A 169 3.66 -17.12 10.77
C SER A 169 2.98 -18.14 11.69
N TYR A 170 2.07 -17.69 12.57
CA TYR A 170 1.25 -18.59 13.39
C TYR A 170 0.27 -19.38 12.53
N VAL A 171 -0.42 -18.74 11.57
CA VAL A 171 -1.38 -19.39 10.68
C VAL A 171 -0.72 -20.52 9.89
N TRP A 172 0.38 -20.26 9.19
CA TRP A 172 1.08 -21.26 8.39
C TRP A 172 1.74 -22.36 9.22
N ARG A 173 2.12 -22.06 10.47
CA ARG A 173 2.59 -23.08 11.41
C ARG A 173 1.47 -23.96 11.92
N THR A 174 0.26 -23.43 12.10
CA THR A 174 -0.87 -24.13 12.76
C THR A 174 -1.81 -24.82 11.79
N TYR A 175 -1.91 -24.34 10.55
CA TYR A 175 -2.83 -24.84 9.53
C TYR A 175 -2.09 -25.29 8.27
N HIS A 176 -2.69 -26.23 7.55
CA HIS A 176 -2.34 -26.59 6.17
C HIS A 176 -3.44 -26.14 5.22
N LEU A 177 -3.04 -25.75 4.01
CA LEU A 177 -3.97 -25.70 2.89
C LEU A 177 -4.19 -27.13 2.39
N THR A 178 -5.45 -27.48 2.12
CA THR A 178 -5.85 -28.81 1.67
C THR A 178 -6.73 -28.70 0.44
N PHE A 179 -6.43 -29.49 -0.58
CA PHE A 179 -7.21 -29.60 -1.81
C PHE A 179 -7.57 -31.06 -2.03
N ALA A 180 -8.86 -31.37 -2.18
CA ALA A 180 -9.35 -32.74 -2.40
C ALA A 180 -8.79 -33.80 -1.43
N GLY A 181 -8.47 -33.42 -0.18
CA GLY A 181 -7.86 -34.29 0.84
C GLY A 181 -6.33 -34.35 0.82
N GLU A 182 -5.67 -33.82 -0.21
CA GLU A 182 -4.22 -33.67 -0.27
C GLU A 182 -3.76 -32.36 0.40
N LYS A 183 -2.74 -32.44 1.27
CA LYS A 183 -2.19 -31.28 1.97
C LYS A 183 -1.09 -30.64 1.12
N LEU A 184 -1.19 -29.34 0.91
CA LEU A 184 -0.19 -28.53 0.22
C LEU A 184 0.97 -28.23 1.20
N THR A 185 1.89 -29.18 1.35
CA THR A 185 3.05 -29.05 2.25
C THR A 185 4.30 -28.52 1.57
N GLU A 186 4.41 -28.67 0.25
CA GLU A 186 5.59 -28.29 -0.51
C GLU A 186 5.42 -26.91 -1.13
N ASP A 187 6.18 -25.94 -0.64
CA ASP A 187 6.04 -24.53 -1.02
C ASP A 187 6.47 -24.25 -2.47
N GLY A 188 7.42 -25.00 -3.01
CA GLY A 188 7.94 -24.84 -4.38
C GLY A 188 7.12 -25.56 -5.45
N LYS A 189 6.20 -26.46 -5.06
CA LYS A 189 5.39 -27.23 -6.00
C LYS A 189 4.29 -26.34 -6.59
N LYS A 190 4.04 -26.48 -7.89
CA LYS A 190 3.02 -25.69 -8.58
C LYS A 190 1.61 -26.14 -8.20
N LEU A 191 0.67 -25.20 -8.14
CA LEU A 191 -0.74 -25.51 -7.85
C LEU A 191 -1.33 -26.51 -8.86
N ARG A 192 -0.93 -26.40 -10.13
CA ARG A 192 -1.36 -27.31 -11.20
C ARG A 192 -0.93 -28.76 -10.97
N GLU A 193 0.21 -28.98 -10.31
CA GLU A 193 0.72 -30.32 -10.03
C GLU A 193 -0.04 -31.00 -8.88
N TYR A 194 -0.77 -30.22 -8.08
CA TYR A 194 -1.78 -30.71 -7.14
C TYR A 194 -3.17 -30.88 -7.78
N GLY A 195 -3.31 -30.59 -9.08
CA GLY A 195 -4.59 -30.64 -9.79
C GLY A 195 -5.49 -29.43 -9.55
N ILE A 196 -5.00 -28.36 -8.93
CA ILE A 196 -5.77 -27.14 -8.68
C ILE A 196 -5.89 -26.34 -9.98
N ARG A 197 -7.13 -26.02 -10.36
CA ARG A 197 -7.49 -25.24 -11.54
C ARG A 197 -8.26 -23.97 -11.16
N ASN A 198 -8.66 -23.21 -12.17
CA ASN A 198 -9.44 -22.00 -11.99
C ASN A 198 -10.79 -22.33 -11.31
N ARG A 199 -11.16 -21.52 -10.32
CA ARG A 199 -12.37 -21.60 -9.49
C ARG A 199 -12.45 -22.80 -8.55
N ASP A 200 -11.36 -23.56 -8.42
CA ASP A 200 -11.29 -24.66 -7.45
C ASP A 200 -11.23 -24.16 -6.01
N GLN A 201 -11.61 -25.04 -5.08
CA GLN A 201 -11.72 -24.74 -3.65
C GLN A 201 -10.58 -25.36 -2.86
N VAL A 202 -9.90 -24.52 -2.07
CA VAL A 202 -8.87 -24.95 -1.12
C VAL A 202 -9.34 -24.62 0.29
N THR A 203 -9.20 -25.56 1.22
CA THR A 203 -9.66 -25.42 2.61
C THR A 203 -8.49 -25.35 3.58
N PHE A 204 -8.66 -24.61 4.68
CA PHE A 204 -7.74 -24.66 5.81
C PHE A 204 -8.04 -25.90 6.68
N SER A 205 -7.03 -26.74 6.91
CA SER A 205 -7.09 -27.86 7.86
C SER A 205 -6.13 -27.63 9.03
N LYS A 206 -6.62 -27.80 10.26
CA LYS A 206 -5.81 -27.62 11.47
C LYS A 206 -4.80 -28.76 11.60
N LYS A 207 -3.54 -28.43 11.91
CA LYS A 207 -2.53 -29.44 12.23
C LYS A 207 -2.88 -30.09 13.57
N LEU A 208 -3.08 -31.40 13.55
CA LEU A 208 -3.19 -32.18 14.77
C LEU A 208 -1.81 -32.19 15.42
N ARG A 209 -1.74 -31.69 16.66
CA ARG A 209 -0.51 -31.70 17.46
C ARG A 209 -0.47 -33.03 18.20
N ASN A 210 0.40 -33.94 17.80
CA ASN A 210 0.63 -35.17 18.56
C ASN A 210 1.20 -34.76 19.93
N LYS A 211 0.55 -35.23 21.00
CA LYS A 211 0.97 -35.05 22.39
C LYS A 211 1.77 -36.25 22.85
#